data_AF-A0A9D3N2Q9-F1
#
_entry.id   AF-A0A9D3N2Q9-F1
#
_cell.length_a   1.000
_cell.length_b   1.000
_cell.length_c   1.000
_cell.angle_alpha   90.00
_cell.angle_beta   90.00
_cell.angle_gamma   90.00
#
_symmetry.space_group_name_H-M   'P 1'
#
loop_
_entity.id
_entity.type
_entity.pdbx_description
1 polymer ?
#
loop_
_entity_poly.entity_id
_entity_poly.type
_entity_poly.pdbx_seq_one_letter_code
_entity_poly.pdbx_strand_id
1 'polypeptide(L)'
;MVKWMVVLLVLAPGSLSLSGREPDFFSPWSCKELMNRYKLTDDGLYFLSTPSGVVYQTYCDMTTAGGGWTLVASVHENNMYGKCTTGDRWSSQQGGNSNSPDGDGSWSNTVTFGTAEAATSDDFKNPGYYDITAEDVAVWHVPNNERVDRWKQTSFLRYHTETKFLSSNGGNLQAIPSEVQRRKLSC
;
A
#
# COMPACT_ATOMS: atom_id res chain seq x y z
N MET A 1 13.49 -26.04 -8.37
CA MET A 1 13.24 -26.15 -6.92
C MET A 1 11.81 -26.61 -6.73
N VAL A 2 11.61 -27.84 -6.26
CA VAL A 2 10.26 -28.39 -6.06
C VAL A 2 9.75 -27.86 -4.73
N LYS A 3 8.67 -27.08 -4.75
CA LYS A 3 7.94 -26.67 -3.53
C LYS A 3 6.79 -27.66 -3.34
N TRP A 4 6.81 -28.38 -2.22
CA TRP A 4 5.71 -29.25 -1.81
C TRP A 4 4.65 -28.41 -1.10
N MET A 5 3.39 -28.58 -1.47
CA MET A 5 2.25 -28.03 -0.75
C MET A 5 1.64 -29.13 0.11
N VAL A 6 1.49 -28.87 1.42
CA VAL A 6 0.71 -29.73 2.33
C VAL A 6 -0.65 -29.06 2.51
N VAL A 7 -1.71 -29.73 2.06
CA VAL A 7 -3.09 -29.33 2.36
C VAL A 7 -3.52 -30.09 3.60
N LEU A 8 -3.68 -29.38 4.72
CA LEU A 8 -4.23 -29.97 5.94
C LEU A 8 -5.76 -29.97 5.83
N LEU A 9 -6.37 -31.15 5.89
CA LEU A 9 -7.82 -31.31 5.98
C LEU A 9 -8.17 -31.63 7.43
N VAL A 10 -8.64 -30.64 8.18
CA VAL A 10 -9.09 -30.84 9.57
C VAL A 10 -10.58 -31.18 9.55
N LEU A 11 -10.92 -32.40 9.94
CA LEU A 11 -12.27 -32.77 10.34
C LEU A 11 -12.38 -32.60 11.85
N ALA A 12 -13.26 -31.72 12.31
CA ALA A 12 -13.51 -31.54 13.74
C ALA A 12 -14.72 -32.37 14.19
N PRO A 13 -14.60 -33.20 15.25
CA PRO A 13 -15.72 -33.54 16.09
C PRO A 13 -15.56 -32.89 17.48
N GLY A 14 -16.65 -32.30 17.96
CA GLY A 14 -16.93 -32.14 19.40
C GLY A 14 -16.21 -31.01 20.13
N SER A 15 -17.02 -30.16 20.75
CA SER A 15 -16.68 -28.98 21.55
C SER A 15 -15.63 -29.21 22.65
N LEU A 16 -14.55 -28.42 22.61
CA LEU A 16 -13.71 -28.10 23.76
C LEU A 16 -14.05 -26.68 24.23
N SER A 17 -14.51 -26.57 25.47
CA SER A 17 -14.59 -25.30 26.20
C SER A 17 -13.17 -24.86 26.53
N LEU A 18 -12.71 -23.79 25.88
CA LEU A 18 -11.51 -23.05 26.24
C LEU A 18 -11.93 -21.72 26.84
N SER A 19 -11.90 -21.66 28.18
CA SER A 19 -11.74 -20.39 28.89
C SER A 19 -10.32 -19.89 28.59
N GLY A 20 -10.19 -19.16 27.50
CA GLY A 20 -9.00 -18.41 27.13
C GLY A 20 -9.47 -17.00 26.82
N ARG A 21 -8.94 -16.02 27.54
CA ARG A 21 -9.03 -14.62 27.14
C ARG A 21 -8.38 -14.57 25.76
N GLU A 22 -9.17 -14.48 24.68
CA GLU A 22 -8.62 -14.21 23.36
C GLU A 22 -7.76 -12.95 23.54
N PRO A 23 -6.45 -13.01 23.23
CA PRO A 23 -5.75 -11.75 23.05
C PRO A 23 -6.50 -11.10 21.90
N ASP A 24 -7.18 -9.98 22.16
CA ASP A 24 -7.73 -9.14 21.09
C ASP A 24 -6.58 -9.00 20.08
N PHE A 25 -6.68 -9.71 18.96
CA PHE A 25 -5.65 -9.73 17.93
C PHE A 25 -5.83 -8.40 17.19
N PHE A 26 -5.50 -7.30 17.88
CA PHE A 26 -5.30 -6.00 17.27
C PHE A 26 -4.08 -6.15 16.38
N SER A 27 -4.34 -6.56 15.14
CA SER A 27 -3.35 -6.50 14.09
C SER A 27 -2.90 -5.04 13.97
N PRO A 28 -1.60 -4.77 13.87
CA PRO A 28 -1.07 -3.43 13.87
C PRO A 28 -1.57 -2.65 12.66
N TRP A 29 -1.72 -1.34 12.82
CA TRP A 29 -2.32 -0.47 11.80
C TRP A 29 -1.28 0.09 10.82
N SER A 30 0.01 0.04 11.17
CA SER A 30 1.09 0.51 10.30
C SER A 30 2.41 -0.22 10.58
N CYS A 31 3.35 -0.13 9.63
CA CYS A 31 4.73 -0.60 9.82
C CYS A 31 5.44 0.12 10.97
N LYS A 32 5.11 1.40 11.22
CA LYS A 32 5.66 2.14 12.35
C LYS A 32 5.22 1.57 13.69
N GLU A 33 3.95 1.16 13.79
CA GLU A 33 3.45 0.47 14.97
C GLU A 33 4.11 -0.90 15.15
N LEU A 34 4.22 -1.69 14.07
CA LEU A 34 4.92 -2.98 14.08
C LEU A 34 6.32 -2.85 14.69
N MET A 35 7.09 -1.89 14.20
CA MET A 35 8.44 -1.61 14.70
C MET A 35 8.43 -1.16 16.16
N ASN A 36 7.56 -0.21 16.53
CA ASN A 36 7.57 0.36 17.88
C ASN A 36 7.12 -0.63 18.94
N ARG A 37 6.07 -1.40 18.67
CA ARG A 37 5.42 -2.32 19.62
C ARG A 37 6.13 -3.67 19.66
N TYR A 38 6.43 -4.25 18.50
CA TYR A 38 6.97 -5.61 18.39
C TYR A 38 8.47 -5.65 18.11
N LYS A 39 9.13 -4.49 17.97
CA LYS A 39 10.58 -4.37 17.75
C LYS A 39 11.05 -5.11 16.48
N LEU A 40 10.17 -5.21 15.49
CA LEU A 40 10.53 -5.76 14.19
C LEU A 40 11.39 -4.77 13.42
N THR A 41 12.50 -5.25 12.88
CA THR A 41 13.52 -4.44 12.19
C THR A 41 13.76 -4.88 10.76
N ASP A 42 13.25 -6.03 10.36
CA ASP A 42 13.49 -6.57 9.02
C ASP A 42 12.52 -5.95 8.02
N ASP A 43 13.03 -5.53 6.86
CA ASP A 43 12.17 -5.16 5.76
C ASP A 43 11.42 -6.39 5.24
N GLY A 44 10.22 -6.19 4.68
CA GLY A 44 9.49 -7.28 4.05
C GLY A 44 8.00 -7.08 4.03
N LEU A 45 7.27 -8.15 3.72
CA LEU A 45 5.81 -8.15 3.69
C LEU A 45 5.25 -8.48 5.07
N TYR A 46 4.32 -7.65 5.52
CA TYR A 46 3.62 -7.79 6.78
C TYR A 46 2.11 -7.66 6.58
N PHE A 47 1.35 -8.29 7.47
CA PHE A 47 -0.10 -8.08 7.56
C PHE A 47 -0.38 -6.91 8.50
N LEU A 48 -1.23 -6.00 8.04
CA LEU A 48 -1.78 -4.88 8.79
C LEU A 48 -3.30 -4.97 8.78
N SER A 49 -3.94 -4.21 9.66
CA SER A 49 -5.40 -4.06 9.62
C SER A 49 -5.83 -2.61 9.78
N THR A 50 -6.95 -2.25 9.17
CA THR A 50 -7.62 -0.97 9.45
C THR A 50 -8.39 -1.03 10.78
N PRO A 51 -8.78 0.11 11.39
CA PRO A 51 -9.71 0.16 12.52
C PRO A 51 -11.07 -0.50 12.25
N SER A 52 -11.49 -0.57 10.98
CA SER A 52 -12.71 -1.29 10.57
C SER A 52 -12.53 -2.81 10.47
N GLY A 53 -11.32 -3.33 10.71
CA GLY A 53 -11.00 -4.76 10.70
C GLY A 53 -10.59 -5.32 9.33
N VAL A 54 -10.36 -4.48 8.32
CA VAL A 54 -9.88 -4.95 7.01
C VAL A 54 -8.41 -5.32 7.13
N VAL A 55 -8.09 -6.60 6.96
CA VAL A 55 -6.71 -7.11 6.97
C VAL A 55 -6.15 -7.07 5.55
N TYR A 56 -4.92 -6.56 5.40
CA TYR A 56 -4.23 -6.50 4.12
C TYR A 56 -2.72 -6.72 4.30
N GLN A 57 -2.08 -7.28 3.28
CA GLN A 57 -0.62 -7.45 3.25
C GLN A 57 0.03 -6.27 2.55
N THR A 58 1.13 -5.75 3.10
CA THR A 58 1.93 -4.72 2.44
C THR A 58 3.41 -4.81 2.78
N TYR A 59 4.24 -4.11 2.00
CA TYR A 59 5.68 -4.00 2.26
C TYR A 59 5.97 -2.93 3.32
N CYS A 60 6.79 -3.29 4.29
CA CYS A 60 7.36 -2.40 5.28
C CYS A 60 8.84 -2.16 5.01
N ASP A 61 9.24 -0.90 4.87
CA ASP A 61 10.64 -0.51 4.97
C ASP A 61 10.96 -0.13 6.42
N MET A 62 11.66 -1.05 7.08
CA MET A 62 12.06 -0.96 8.48
C MET A 62 13.47 -0.35 8.63
N THR A 63 14.08 0.13 7.54
CA THR A 63 15.47 0.62 7.57
C THR A 63 15.61 2.12 7.30
N THR A 64 14.96 2.68 6.27
CA THR A 64 15.20 4.08 5.86
C THR A 64 14.84 5.05 6.98
N ALA A 65 15.75 5.98 7.33
CA ALA A 65 15.51 7.03 8.33
C ALA A 65 14.94 6.50 9.67
N GLY A 66 15.42 5.34 10.12
CA GLY A 66 14.93 4.70 11.36
C GLY A 66 13.63 3.89 11.19
N GLY A 67 13.17 3.72 9.95
CA GLY A 67 12.19 2.73 9.53
C GLY A 67 10.74 2.97 9.96
N GLY A 68 9.90 1.99 9.66
CA GLY A 68 8.46 2.01 9.90
C GLY A 68 7.65 2.62 8.75
N TRP A 69 8.24 2.70 7.55
CA TRP A 69 7.55 3.16 6.35
C TRP A 69 6.62 2.07 5.82
N THR A 70 5.37 2.43 5.51
CA THR A 70 4.36 1.51 4.99
C THR A 70 4.14 1.79 3.51
N LEU A 71 4.32 0.79 2.64
CA LEU A 71 3.90 0.92 1.25
C LEU A 71 2.37 1.00 1.20
N VAL A 72 1.83 2.05 0.60
CA VAL A 72 0.37 2.25 0.48
C VAL A 72 -0.13 2.31 -0.96
N ALA A 73 0.75 2.67 -1.89
CA ALA A 73 0.43 2.76 -3.31
C ALA A 73 1.68 2.63 -4.20
N SER A 74 1.46 2.28 -5.46
CA SER A 74 2.42 2.36 -6.58
C SER A 74 1.70 2.84 -7.83
N VAL A 75 2.35 3.74 -8.58
CA VAL A 75 1.90 4.24 -9.88
C VAL A 75 2.75 3.54 -10.94
N HIS A 76 2.13 2.72 -11.77
CA HIS A 76 2.80 1.91 -12.77
C HIS A 76 2.25 2.21 -14.16
N GLU A 77 3.15 2.47 -15.11
CA GLU A 77 2.81 2.68 -16.52
C GLU A 77 2.89 1.35 -17.27
N ASN A 78 1.74 0.84 -17.73
CA ASN A 78 1.65 -0.44 -18.43
C ASN A 78 1.82 -0.32 -19.95
N ASN A 79 1.48 0.81 -20.54
CA ASN A 79 1.59 1.08 -21.97
C ASN A 79 1.62 2.59 -22.26
N MET A 80 2.83 3.15 -22.36
CA MET A 80 3.06 4.58 -22.64
C MET A 80 2.38 5.10 -23.93
N TYR A 81 2.08 4.21 -24.88
CA TYR A 81 1.39 4.53 -26.13
C TYR A 81 -0.14 4.51 -26.00
N GLY A 82 -0.68 3.81 -24.99
CA GLY A 82 -2.08 3.88 -24.59
C GLY A 82 -2.35 5.23 -23.95
N LYS A 83 -3.35 5.95 -24.45
CA LYS A 83 -3.75 7.23 -23.85
C LYS A 83 -5.04 7.03 -23.07
N CYS A 84 -4.89 6.83 -21.76
CA CYS A 84 -6.00 6.70 -20.83
C CYS A 84 -6.87 5.49 -21.16
N THR A 85 -6.20 4.36 -21.23
CA THR A 85 -6.70 3.04 -21.56
C THR A 85 -6.70 2.14 -20.33
N THR A 86 -7.08 0.87 -20.48
CA THR A 86 -7.02 -0.10 -19.38
C THR A 86 -5.61 -0.17 -18.78
N GLY A 87 -5.53 0.03 -17.46
CA GLY A 87 -4.27 0.15 -16.72
C GLY A 87 -3.98 1.57 -16.21
N ASP A 88 -4.54 2.61 -16.84
CA ASP A 88 -4.32 4.02 -16.46
C ASP A 88 -5.16 4.46 -15.23
N ARG A 89 -5.10 3.70 -14.12
CA ARG A 89 -6.00 3.88 -12.95
C ARG A 89 -5.74 5.16 -12.18
N TRP A 90 -4.52 5.69 -12.26
CA TRP A 90 -4.14 6.94 -11.61
C TRP A 90 -4.45 8.20 -12.43
N SER A 91 -4.98 8.03 -13.64
CA SER A 91 -5.53 9.10 -14.49
C SER A 91 -6.97 8.76 -14.86
N SER A 92 -7.20 8.08 -15.98
CA SER A 92 -8.52 7.63 -16.45
C SER A 92 -8.34 6.39 -17.33
N GLN A 93 -9.22 5.41 -17.17
CA GLN A 93 -9.32 4.27 -18.10
C GLN A 93 -10.41 4.47 -19.17
N GLN A 94 -11.03 5.65 -19.20
CA GLN A 94 -12.15 6.02 -20.07
C GLN A 94 -11.74 7.02 -21.17
N GLY A 95 -10.44 7.13 -21.46
CA GLY A 95 -9.88 8.15 -22.35
C GLY A 95 -9.86 9.55 -21.72
N GLY A 96 -9.41 10.53 -22.52
CA GLY A 96 -9.51 11.95 -22.20
C GLY A 96 -10.92 12.46 -22.42
N ASN A 97 -11.73 12.46 -21.36
CA ASN A 97 -13.14 12.83 -21.42
C ASN A 97 -13.41 14.10 -20.62
N SER A 98 -13.77 15.20 -21.28
CA SER A 98 -14.08 16.47 -20.61
C SER A 98 -15.29 16.38 -19.66
N ASN A 99 -16.16 15.40 -19.85
CA ASN A 99 -17.30 15.14 -18.96
C ASN A 99 -16.92 14.32 -17.71
N SER A 100 -15.69 13.80 -17.66
CA SER A 100 -15.12 13.12 -16.49
C SER A 100 -13.77 13.76 -16.13
N PRO A 101 -13.78 15.01 -15.63
CA PRO A 101 -12.55 15.78 -15.39
C PRO A 101 -11.68 15.18 -14.27
N ASP A 102 -12.26 14.38 -13.38
CA ASP A 102 -11.54 13.70 -12.30
C ASP A 102 -11.01 12.30 -12.70
N GLY A 103 -11.33 11.83 -13.91
CA GLY A 103 -10.99 10.50 -14.41
C GLY A 103 -11.50 9.38 -13.49
N ASP A 104 -10.63 8.41 -13.20
CA ASP A 104 -10.96 7.29 -12.29
C ASP A 104 -11.05 7.74 -10.80
N GLY A 105 -10.52 8.92 -10.46
CA GLY A 105 -10.60 9.48 -9.11
C GLY A 105 -9.80 8.71 -8.04
N SER A 106 -8.92 7.79 -8.44
CA SER A 106 -8.20 6.85 -7.55
C SER A 106 -7.40 7.53 -6.44
N TRP A 107 -6.97 8.77 -6.62
CA TRP A 107 -6.23 9.52 -5.61
C TRP A 107 -7.05 9.95 -4.39
N SER A 108 -8.37 10.13 -4.55
CA SER A 108 -9.26 10.70 -3.52
C SER A 108 -10.36 9.75 -3.06
N ASN A 109 -10.59 8.65 -3.77
CA ASN A 109 -11.55 7.63 -3.36
C ASN A 109 -10.91 6.55 -2.45
N THR A 110 -11.74 5.61 -1.98
CA THR A 110 -11.32 4.47 -1.14
C THR A 110 -11.19 3.16 -1.91
N VAL A 111 -11.32 3.18 -3.24
CA VAL A 111 -11.11 1.99 -4.08
C VAL A 111 -9.65 1.54 -3.95
N THR A 112 -9.44 0.23 -3.85
CA THR A 112 -8.13 -0.43 -3.75
C THR A 112 -7.93 -1.39 -4.91
N PHE A 113 -6.67 -1.66 -5.27
CA PHE A 113 -6.31 -2.53 -6.39
C PHE A 113 -4.87 -3.05 -6.26
N GLY A 114 -4.59 -4.15 -6.95
CA GLY A 114 -3.27 -4.78 -6.98
C GLY A 114 -2.88 -5.49 -5.68
N THR A 115 -1.64 -5.96 -5.64
CA THR A 115 -1.02 -6.57 -4.44
C THR A 115 0.36 -5.97 -4.24
N ALA A 116 0.88 -5.99 -3.01
CA ALA A 116 2.19 -5.43 -2.72
C ALA A 116 3.29 -6.14 -3.55
N GLU A 117 3.27 -7.46 -3.67
CA GLU A 117 4.27 -8.19 -4.49
C GLU A 117 4.26 -7.78 -5.97
N ALA A 118 3.10 -7.37 -6.49
CA ALA A 118 2.93 -6.96 -7.89
C ALA A 118 3.08 -5.45 -8.11
N ALA A 119 3.47 -4.65 -7.10
CA ALA A 119 3.48 -3.20 -7.18
C ALA A 119 4.46 -2.59 -8.21
N THR A 120 5.40 -3.38 -8.72
CA THR A 120 6.29 -3.01 -9.84
C THR A 120 5.83 -3.57 -11.18
N SER A 121 4.74 -4.36 -11.21
CA SER A 121 4.23 -5.05 -12.40
C SER A 121 2.85 -4.53 -12.84
N ASP A 122 2.09 -3.94 -11.93
CA ASP A 122 0.85 -3.19 -12.17
C ASP A 122 0.66 -2.17 -11.04
N ASP A 123 -0.35 -1.32 -11.15
CA ASP A 123 -0.72 -0.38 -10.10
C ASP A 123 -1.04 -1.09 -8.78
N PHE A 124 -0.70 -0.43 -7.68
CA PHE A 124 -1.03 -0.90 -6.35
C PHE A 124 -1.64 0.22 -5.53
N LYS A 125 -2.70 -0.07 -4.78
CA LYS A 125 -3.26 0.80 -3.74
C LYS A 125 -3.96 -0.06 -2.70
N ASN A 126 -3.56 0.06 -1.44
CA ASN A 126 -4.15 -0.69 -0.33
C ASN A 126 -4.94 0.23 0.64
N PRO A 127 -5.69 -0.33 1.60
CA PRO A 127 -6.47 0.47 2.55
C PRO A 127 -5.66 1.49 3.36
N GLY A 128 -4.38 1.20 3.62
CA GLY A 128 -3.49 2.11 4.34
C GLY A 128 -3.32 3.47 3.67
N TYR A 129 -3.57 3.58 2.36
CA TYR A 129 -3.51 4.84 1.60
C TYR A 129 -4.45 5.92 2.15
N TYR A 130 -5.65 5.53 2.57
CA TYR A 130 -6.67 6.45 3.10
C TYR A 130 -6.89 6.30 4.61
N ASP A 131 -6.39 5.22 5.22
CA ASP A 131 -6.63 4.89 6.63
C ASP A 131 -5.51 5.34 7.57
N ILE A 132 -4.24 5.19 7.17
CA ILE A 132 -3.11 5.49 8.05
C ILE A 132 -2.99 7.00 8.26
N THR A 133 -2.85 7.42 9.51
CA THR A 133 -2.40 8.77 9.86
C THR A 133 -0.87 8.80 9.89
N ALA A 134 -0.26 9.45 8.91
CA ALA A 134 1.17 9.60 8.73
C ALA A 134 1.61 11.08 8.83
N GLU A 135 2.92 11.29 8.94
CA GLU A 135 3.53 12.63 9.00
C GLU A 135 4.27 12.97 7.68
N ASP A 136 4.92 11.98 7.07
CA ASP A 136 5.84 12.17 5.93
C ASP A 136 5.58 11.14 4.81
N VAL A 137 6.15 11.40 3.62
CA VAL A 137 6.07 10.52 2.45
C VAL A 137 7.48 10.11 2.02
N ALA A 138 7.64 8.83 1.67
CA ALA A 138 8.81 8.32 0.97
C ALA A 138 8.41 7.86 -0.44
N VAL A 139 9.28 8.09 -1.42
CA VAL A 139 9.08 7.67 -2.82
C VAL A 139 10.31 6.95 -3.32
N TRP A 140 10.09 5.76 -3.87
CA TRP A 140 11.11 4.93 -4.50
C TRP A 140 10.75 4.76 -5.97
N HIS A 141 11.74 4.92 -6.83
CA HIS A 141 11.59 4.61 -8.24
C HIS A 141 12.29 3.29 -8.51
N VAL A 142 11.49 2.25 -8.73
CA VAL A 142 11.93 0.86 -8.89
C VAL A 142 11.70 0.42 -10.34
N PRO A 143 12.64 -0.31 -10.97
CA PRO A 143 12.41 -0.89 -12.30
C PRO A 143 11.16 -1.79 -12.32
N ASN A 144 10.45 -1.78 -13.45
CA ASN A 144 9.26 -2.62 -13.64
C ASN A 144 9.60 -4.11 -13.54
N ASN A 145 8.62 -4.91 -13.09
CA ASN A 145 8.70 -6.36 -12.90
C ASN A 145 9.79 -6.84 -11.92
N GLU A 146 10.28 -5.95 -11.04
CA GLU A 146 11.27 -6.32 -10.04
C GLU A 146 10.62 -7.00 -8.83
N ARG A 147 11.31 -8.01 -8.29
CA ARG A 147 10.84 -8.76 -7.10
C ARG A 147 11.00 -7.94 -5.82
N VAL A 148 10.08 -8.14 -4.86
CA VAL A 148 10.00 -7.39 -3.60
C VAL A 148 11.32 -7.35 -2.82
N ASP A 149 12.07 -8.45 -2.82
CA ASP A 149 13.35 -8.62 -2.12
C ASP A 149 14.50 -7.81 -2.74
N ARG A 150 14.28 -7.26 -3.95
CA ARG A 150 15.30 -6.52 -4.71
C ARG A 150 15.02 -5.03 -4.83
N TRP A 151 13.80 -4.57 -4.54
CA TRP A 151 13.39 -3.18 -4.73
C TRP A 151 14.37 -2.17 -4.13
N LYS A 152 14.79 -2.37 -2.87
CA LYS A 152 15.72 -1.44 -2.19
C LYS A 152 17.08 -1.36 -2.89
N GLN A 153 17.53 -2.45 -3.49
CA GLN A 153 18.83 -2.55 -4.16
C GLN A 153 18.80 -2.01 -5.59
N THR A 154 17.69 -2.19 -6.30
CA THR A 154 17.56 -1.84 -7.72
C THR A 154 16.86 -0.51 -7.95
N SER A 155 16.32 0.11 -6.90
CA SER A 155 15.78 1.47 -6.96
C SER A 155 16.84 2.44 -7.46
N PHE A 156 16.53 3.20 -8.51
CA PHE A 156 17.45 4.22 -9.04
C PHE A 156 17.33 5.56 -8.29
N LEU A 157 16.18 5.82 -7.67
CA LEU A 157 15.97 6.96 -6.77
C LEU A 157 15.18 6.52 -5.54
N ARG A 158 15.59 6.98 -4.35
CA ARG A 158 14.87 6.85 -3.09
C ARG A 158 15.02 8.13 -2.29
N TYR A 159 13.91 8.73 -1.90
CA TYR A 159 13.89 9.98 -1.12
C TYR A 159 12.65 10.03 -0.24
N HIS A 160 12.67 10.89 0.77
CA HIS A 160 11.53 11.10 1.66
C HIS A 160 11.48 12.55 2.15
N THR A 161 10.32 12.95 2.67
CA THR A 161 10.17 14.20 3.41
C THR A 161 10.57 14.02 4.87
N GLU A 162 10.83 15.12 5.56
CA GLU A 162 11.15 15.17 7.01
C GLU A 162 10.43 16.33 7.71
N THR A 163 9.51 17.01 7.01
CA THR A 163 8.86 18.23 7.49
C THR A 163 7.52 17.94 8.16
N LYS A 164 7.08 16.68 8.19
CA LYS A 164 5.80 16.25 8.77
C LYS A 164 4.59 16.91 8.13
N PHE A 165 4.69 17.22 6.83
CA PHE A 165 3.68 18.04 6.16
C PHE A 165 2.29 17.37 6.14
N LEU A 166 2.20 16.05 6.18
CA LEU A 166 0.90 15.34 6.20
C LEU A 166 0.11 15.65 7.46
N SER A 167 0.75 15.93 8.59
CA SER A 167 0.07 16.29 9.85
C SER A 167 -0.84 17.52 9.70
N SER A 168 -0.47 18.46 8.84
CA SER A 168 -1.28 19.65 8.52
C SER A 168 -2.17 19.47 7.28
N ASN A 169 -2.09 18.32 6.60
CA ASN A 169 -2.82 18.01 5.36
C ASN A 169 -3.70 16.76 5.51
N GLY A 170 -4.27 16.54 6.70
CA GLY A 170 -5.24 15.48 6.94
C GLY A 170 -4.65 14.09 7.20
N GLY A 171 -3.31 13.97 7.31
CA GLY A 171 -2.61 12.77 7.74
C GLY A 171 -2.27 11.77 6.64
N ASN A 172 -2.81 11.89 5.43
CA ASN A 172 -2.46 11.01 4.31
C ASN A 172 -2.74 11.64 2.95
N LEU A 173 -2.34 10.94 1.88
CA LEU A 173 -2.45 11.43 0.51
C LEU A 173 -3.89 11.59 0.03
N GLN A 174 -4.81 10.76 0.51
CA GLN A 174 -6.24 10.86 0.17
C GLN A 174 -6.84 12.18 0.69
N ALA A 175 -6.45 12.59 1.89
CA ALA A 175 -6.97 13.78 2.57
C ALA A 175 -6.36 15.12 2.08
N ILE A 176 -5.31 15.08 1.24
CA ILE A 176 -4.74 16.29 0.63
C ILE A 176 -5.83 17.02 -0.20
N PRO A 177 -6.01 18.35 -0.04
CA PRO A 177 -7.06 19.09 -0.72
C PRO A 177 -7.13 18.84 -2.23
N SER A 178 -8.35 18.68 -2.75
CA SER A 178 -8.65 18.38 -4.15
C SER A 178 -8.05 19.41 -5.13
N GLU A 179 -7.83 20.65 -4.70
CA GLU A 179 -7.21 21.73 -5.49
C GLU A 179 -5.73 21.48 -5.79
N VAL A 180 -4.98 20.96 -4.82
CA VAL A 180 -3.58 20.53 -5.00
C VAL A 180 -3.55 19.27 -5.85
N GLN A 181 -4.48 18.37 -5.55
CA GLN A 181 -4.74 17.15 -6.29
C GLN A 181 -5.26 17.41 -7.72
N ARG A 182 -5.76 18.58 -8.11
CA ARG A 182 -6.25 18.85 -9.48
C ARG A 182 -5.13 19.01 -10.52
N ARG A 183 -3.86 19.03 -10.09
CA ARG A 183 -2.67 18.89 -10.96
C ARG A 183 -2.23 17.42 -11.11
N LYS A 184 -3.16 16.47 -10.98
CA LYS A 184 -2.95 15.03 -11.19
C LYS A 184 -2.53 14.72 -12.63
N LEU A 185 -2.09 13.47 -12.83
CA LEU A 185 -1.89 12.89 -14.16
C LEU A 185 -3.19 13.06 -14.96
N SER A 186 -3.15 13.96 -15.94
CA SER A 186 -4.27 14.24 -16.82
C SER A 186 -4.14 13.45 -18.10
N CYS A 187 -5.29 13.02 -18.59
CA CYS A 187 -5.56 12.82 -20.01
C CYS A 187 -5.90 14.20 -20.61
#